data_AF-A0A1V5L435-F1
#
_entry.id   AF-A0A1V5L435-F1
#
_cell.length_a   1.000
_cell.length_b   1.000
_cell.length_c   1.000
_cell.angle_alpha   90.00
_cell.angle_beta   90.00
_cell.angle_gamma   90.00
#
_symmetry.space_group_name_H-M   'P 1'
#
loop_
_entity.id
_entity.type
_entity.pdbx_description
1 polymer ?
#
loop_
_entity_poly.entity_id
_entity_poly.type
_entity_poly.pdbx_seq_one_letter_code
_entity_poly.pdbx_strand_id
1 'polypeptide(L)'
;MNALIRRWNETLNRKQDEWALSCCSSNAKLSFAALDARAQTLRRRLQSELPPGGRCIIAFQVADRIEWMAVFLASAMLDAIALPIDTTYPPAEVERVLSVYNATLFYDGKLFRKGNARTQTRRFCKDTGLVKLTSGSSSEPKAIPFTHGQMISDAETIVRTMGIIPEDVHYATIPLGHSYGLGSLVYPLLLHGIPIAFNSMPLPSILARELRETGASVMPTIPAIIRGLADSSDTGIPKTLRLVVSAASKLTPEIATAFHNRTGLRVHNFYGSSETGGIAYDSEGMADLASGTIGQPMHGVNVWIAPSGRVSVSSGAVFTCENRRRDPDTGCGIHLMPDHGTIRDGMLTLTGRSNRIAKHNGKRINLEQIERILTGHPAIREAYVIYDEENHRLMAALACDSLPGDFPDWMSGRMPAWQRPKYIDATPSLPHNDRGKPDKARIAQELANHAKRVSWPQSETP
;
A
#
# COMPACT_ATOMS: atom_id res chain seq x y z
N MET A 1 15.07 -23.71 -6.77
CA MET A 1 14.28 -22.64 -7.42
C MET A 1 12.99 -22.47 -6.64
N ASN A 2 12.71 -21.28 -6.11
CA ASN A 2 11.49 -21.04 -5.32
C ASN A 2 10.23 -21.00 -6.19
N ALA A 3 9.07 -21.08 -5.53
CA ALA A 3 7.77 -21.19 -6.20
C ALA A 3 7.45 -20.00 -7.10
N LEU A 4 7.82 -18.77 -6.70
CA LEU A 4 7.55 -17.57 -7.49
C LEU A 4 8.32 -17.59 -8.81
N ILE A 5 9.61 -17.96 -8.79
CA ILE A 5 10.42 -18.03 -10.01
C ILE A 5 9.98 -19.18 -10.93
N ARG A 6 9.47 -20.30 -10.39
CA ARG A 6 8.84 -21.33 -11.23
C ARG A 6 7.67 -20.77 -12.04
N ARG A 7 6.76 -20.03 -11.39
CA ARG A 7 5.61 -19.40 -12.04
C ARG A 7 6.03 -18.31 -13.03
N TRP A 8 7.05 -17.52 -12.70
CA TRP A 8 7.63 -16.56 -13.64
C TRP A 8 8.16 -17.24 -14.90
N ASN A 9 8.90 -18.34 -14.78
CA ASN A 9 9.42 -19.07 -15.94
C ASN A 9 8.30 -19.66 -16.80
N GLU A 10 7.21 -20.16 -16.17
CA GLU A 10 6.01 -20.59 -16.90
C GLU A 10 5.40 -19.44 -17.71
N THR A 11 5.28 -18.25 -17.12
CA THR A 11 4.82 -17.03 -17.81
C THR A 11 5.76 -16.64 -18.95
N LEU A 12 7.07 -16.61 -18.69
CA LEU A 12 8.09 -16.25 -19.66
C LEU A 12 8.04 -17.18 -20.88
N ASN A 13 7.92 -18.49 -20.67
CA ASN A 13 7.82 -19.46 -21.76
C ASN A 13 6.60 -19.23 -22.66
N ARG A 14 5.49 -18.71 -22.11
CA ARG A 14 4.27 -18.41 -22.89
C ARG A 14 4.34 -17.06 -23.61
N LYS A 15 4.98 -16.06 -22.98
CA LYS A 15 4.83 -14.64 -23.34
C LYS A 15 6.13 -13.90 -23.63
N GLN A 16 7.26 -14.59 -23.86
CA GLN A 16 8.59 -13.97 -23.95
C GLN A 16 8.66 -12.74 -24.89
N ASP A 17 7.99 -12.81 -26.04
CA ASP A 17 8.01 -11.76 -27.07
C ASP A 17 6.89 -10.70 -26.88
N GLU A 18 5.91 -10.97 -26.02
CA GLU A 18 4.88 -10.00 -25.67
C GLU A 18 5.46 -8.89 -24.78
N TRP A 19 4.84 -7.71 -24.82
CA TRP A 19 5.21 -6.63 -23.93
C TRP A 19 4.72 -6.91 -22.50
N ALA A 20 5.57 -6.67 -21.50
CA ALA A 20 5.28 -6.82 -20.08
C ALA A 20 5.01 -5.48 -19.41
N LEU A 21 5.83 -4.47 -19.73
CA LEU A 21 5.80 -3.16 -19.10
C LEU A 21 5.79 -2.07 -20.18
N SER A 22 5.03 -1.00 -19.97
CA SER A 22 5.07 0.18 -20.81
C SER A 22 5.23 1.46 -19.98
N CYS A 23 6.09 2.35 -20.45
CA CYS A 23 6.21 3.71 -19.92
C CYS A 23 5.41 4.66 -20.82
N CYS A 24 4.31 5.22 -20.31
CA CYS A 24 3.43 6.06 -21.14
C CYS A 24 4.12 7.33 -21.65
N SER A 25 5.10 7.87 -20.92
CA SER A 25 5.79 9.10 -21.33
C SER A 25 6.68 8.93 -22.57
N SER A 26 7.20 7.72 -22.81
CA SER A 26 8.06 7.42 -23.96
C SER A 26 7.41 6.49 -24.98
N ASN A 27 6.19 5.99 -24.69
CA ASN A 27 5.50 4.92 -25.41
C ASN A 27 6.34 3.64 -25.58
N ALA A 28 7.45 3.52 -24.85
CA ALA A 28 8.34 2.39 -24.94
C ALA A 28 7.70 1.19 -24.25
N LYS A 29 7.70 0.05 -24.96
CA LYS A 29 7.24 -1.25 -24.47
C LYS A 29 8.44 -2.15 -24.25
N LEU A 30 8.52 -2.74 -23.06
CA LEU A 30 9.54 -3.72 -22.69
C LEU A 30 8.92 -5.12 -22.72
N SER A 31 9.52 -6.06 -23.44
CA SER A 31 9.03 -7.45 -23.47
C SER A 31 9.27 -8.21 -22.17
N PHE A 32 8.57 -9.34 -21.99
CA PHE A 32 8.85 -10.27 -20.89
C PHE A 32 10.30 -10.76 -20.94
N ALA A 33 10.81 -11.11 -22.13
CA ALA A 33 12.21 -11.49 -22.32
C ALA A 33 13.19 -10.36 -21.96
N ALA A 34 12.87 -9.12 -22.33
CA ALA A 34 13.72 -7.98 -22.01
C ALA A 34 13.68 -7.63 -20.51
N LEU A 35 12.54 -7.79 -19.85
CA LEU A 35 12.42 -7.68 -18.39
C LEU A 35 13.24 -8.77 -17.69
N ASP A 36 13.15 -10.02 -18.14
CA ASP A 36 13.97 -11.12 -17.60
C ASP A 36 15.46 -10.84 -17.79
N ALA A 37 15.89 -10.42 -18.99
CA ALA A 37 17.28 -10.09 -19.27
C ALA A 37 17.84 -8.97 -18.36
N ARG A 38 17.02 -7.95 -18.06
CA ARG A 38 17.36 -6.91 -17.08
C ARG A 38 17.48 -7.49 -15.67
N ALA A 39 16.52 -8.30 -15.24
CA ALA A 39 16.55 -8.97 -13.94
C ALA A 39 17.76 -9.91 -13.81
N GLN A 40 18.10 -10.69 -14.82
CA GLN A 40 19.28 -11.59 -14.84
C GLN A 40 20.59 -10.82 -14.77
N THR A 41 20.68 -9.66 -15.44
CA THR A 41 21.85 -8.79 -15.37
C THR A 41 22.03 -8.23 -13.97
N LEU A 42 20.95 -7.72 -13.38
CA LEU A 42 20.99 -7.22 -12.01
C LEU A 42 21.25 -8.35 -11.00
N ARG A 43 20.68 -9.55 -11.22
CA ARG A 43 20.93 -10.75 -10.43
C ARG A 43 22.41 -11.06 -10.34
N ARG A 44 23.14 -11.04 -11.47
CA ARG A 44 24.60 -11.27 -11.49
C ARG A 44 25.35 -10.21 -10.67
N ARG A 45 24.96 -8.94 -10.80
CA ARG A 45 25.55 -7.81 -10.04
C ARG A 45 25.28 -7.91 -8.54
N LEU A 46 24.07 -8.30 -8.14
CA LEU A 46 23.74 -8.53 -6.73
C LEU A 46 24.52 -9.73 -6.18
N GLN A 47 24.58 -10.83 -6.96
CA GLN A 47 25.27 -12.05 -6.56
C GLN A 47 26.77 -11.85 -6.30
N SER A 48 27.45 -11.01 -7.07
CA SER A 48 28.89 -10.75 -6.87
C SER A 48 29.20 -10.07 -5.54
N GLU A 49 28.25 -9.34 -4.98
CA GLU A 49 28.39 -8.64 -3.69
C GLU A 49 27.84 -9.45 -2.50
N LEU A 50 27.12 -10.55 -2.76
CA LEU A 50 26.57 -11.38 -1.71
C LEU A 50 27.67 -12.21 -1.05
N PRO A 51 27.73 -12.22 0.30
CA PRO A 51 28.66 -13.09 1.01
C PRO A 51 28.29 -14.57 0.82
N PRO A 52 29.27 -15.49 0.90
CA PRO A 52 29.02 -16.92 0.82
C PRO A 52 28.23 -17.43 2.03
N GLY A 53 27.12 -18.12 1.77
CA GLY A 53 26.30 -18.82 2.76
C GLY A 53 25.24 -17.94 3.44
N GLY A 54 24.04 -18.52 3.62
CA GLY A 54 22.90 -17.89 4.31
C GLY A 54 21.95 -17.16 3.38
N ARG A 55 20.69 -17.04 3.82
CA ARG A 55 19.66 -16.26 3.11
C ARG A 55 19.87 -14.77 3.40
N CYS A 56 19.84 -13.94 2.36
CA CYS A 56 20.15 -12.52 2.46
C CYS A 56 18.88 -11.66 2.31
N ILE A 57 18.95 -10.44 2.80
CA ILE A 57 17.90 -9.42 2.61
C ILE A 57 18.43 -8.39 1.62
N ILE A 58 17.71 -8.20 0.53
CA ILE A 58 18.01 -7.20 -0.49
C ILE A 58 16.96 -6.12 -0.36
N ALA A 59 17.37 -5.02 0.25
CA ALA A 59 16.54 -3.83 0.38
C ALA A 59 16.69 -2.94 -0.85
N PHE A 60 15.62 -2.27 -1.27
CA PHE A 60 15.71 -1.38 -2.41
C PHE A 60 14.70 -0.25 -2.37
N GLN A 61 15.12 0.93 -2.85
CA GLN A 61 14.30 2.14 -2.98
C GLN A 61 14.56 2.74 -4.36
N VAL A 62 13.72 2.40 -5.33
CA VAL A 62 13.92 2.80 -6.74
C VAL A 62 12.67 3.48 -7.27
N ALA A 63 12.84 4.65 -7.91
CA ALA A 63 11.76 5.40 -8.53
C ALA A 63 11.39 4.88 -9.92
N ASP A 64 12.37 4.39 -10.68
CA ASP A 64 12.14 3.74 -11.96
C ASP A 64 11.37 2.43 -11.77
N ARG A 65 10.20 2.34 -12.40
CA ARG A 65 9.27 1.23 -12.18
C ARG A 65 9.69 -0.05 -12.91
N ILE A 66 10.46 0.06 -14.00
CA ILE A 66 11.01 -1.11 -14.71
C ILE A 66 12.15 -1.70 -13.89
N GLU A 67 13.04 -0.84 -13.40
CA GLU A 67 14.14 -1.23 -12.54
C GLU A 67 13.63 -1.81 -11.22
N TRP A 68 12.56 -1.22 -10.63
CA TRP A 68 11.89 -1.79 -9.46
C TRP A 68 11.48 -3.26 -9.69
N MET A 69 10.85 -3.55 -10.84
CA MET A 69 10.46 -4.93 -11.21
C MET A 69 11.67 -5.83 -11.42
N ALA A 70 12.74 -5.32 -12.05
CA ALA A 70 13.97 -6.07 -12.26
C ALA A 70 14.67 -6.42 -10.94
N VAL A 71 14.75 -5.49 -9.97
CA VAL A 71 15.34 -5.73 -8.63
C VAL A 71 14.51 -6.75 -7.85
N PHE A 72 13.18 -6.66 -7.92
CA PHE A 72 12.30 -7.62 -7.26
C PHE A 72 12.49 -9.05 -7.82
N LEU A 73 12.48 -9.20 -9.14
CA LEU A 73 12.76 -10.47 -9.82
C LEU A 73 14.16 -11.00 -9.51
N ALA A 74 15.19 -10.15 -9.60
CA ALA A 74 16.56 -10.53 -9.31
C ALA A 74 16.72 -11.03 -7.86
N SER A 75 16.06 -10.37 -6.91
CA SER A 75 16.04 -10.81 -5.50
C SER A 75 15.40 -12.18 -5.35
N ALA A 76 14.25 -12.41 -6.00
CA ALA A 76 13.59 -13.71 -5.99
C ALA A 76 14.42 -14.80 -6.69
N MET A 77 15.14 -14.50 -7.78
CA MET A 77 16.04 -15.44 -8.46
C MET A 77 17.21 -15.88 -7.58
N LEU A 78 17.66 -15.03 -6.65
CA LEU A 78 18.71 -15.32 -5.67
C LEU A 78 18.18 -16.02 -4.41
N ASP A 79 16.89 -16.30 -4.34
CA ASP A 79 16.20 -16.79 -3.14
C ASP A 79 16.38 -15.85 -1.92
N ALA A 80 16.67 -14.58 -2.20
CA ALA A 80 16.80 -13.53 -1.20
C ALA A 80 15.43 -13.01 -0.76
N ILE A 81 15.39 -12.40 0.42
CA ILE A 81 14.22 -11.69 0.93
C ILE A 81 14.23 -10.29 0.32
N ALA A 82 13.25 -10.01 -0.54
CA ALA A 82 13.05 -8.67 -1.07
C ALA A 82 12.49 -7.74 0.03
N LEU A 83 13.07 -6.56 0.20
CA LEU A 83 12.61 -5.52 1.11
C LEU A 83 12.44 -4.19 0.34
N PRO A 84 11.33 -3.99 -0.38
CA PRO A 84 11.03 -2.71 -1.01
C PRO A 84 10.77 -1.63 0.04
N ILE A 85 11.39 -0.47 -0.13
CA ILE A 85 11.22 0.73 0.70
C ILE A 85 10.56 1.82 -0.14
N ASP A 86 9.54 2.48 0.40
CA ASP A 86 8.81 3.55 -0.29
C ASP A 86 9.73 4.74 -0.58
N THR A 87 9.69 5.28 -1.79
CA THR A 87 10.56 6.39 -2.24
C THR A 87 10.34 7.69 -1.49
N THR A 88 9.24 7.82 -0.74
CA THR A 88 8.97 8.97 0.12
C THR A 88 9.66 8.90 1.49
N TYR A 89 10.32 7.78 1.80
CA TYR A 89 11.08 7.66 3.05
C TYR A 89 12.39 8.46 2.92
N PRO A 90 12.69 9.36 3.87
CA PRO A 90 13.94 10.12 3.85
C PRO A 90 15.15 9.21 4.13
N PRO A 91 16.37 9.59 3.71
CA PRO A 91 17.58 8.76 3.86
C PRO A 91 17.81 8.26 5.29
N ALA A 92 17.59 9.09 6.31
CA ALA A 92 17.74 8.68 7.71
C ALA A 92 16.80 7.53 8.11
N GLU A 93 15.56 7.56 7.60
CA GLU A 93 14.59 6.50 7.85
C GLU A 93 14.93 5.22 7.06
N VAL A 94 15.45 5.38 5.83
CA VAL A 94 15.98 4.26 5.03
C VAL A 94 17.12 3.56 5.79
N GLU A 95 18.15 4.29 6.22
CA GLU A 95 19.27 3.71 6.98
C GLU A 95 18.81 2.99 8.25
N ARG A 96 17.82 3.56 8.94
CA ARG A 96 17.23 2.93 10.12
C ARG A 96 16.53 1.61 9.77
N VAL A 97 15.74 1.56 8.70
CA VAL A 97 15.13 0.32 8.19
C VAL A 97 16.21 -0.71 7.83
N LEU A 98 17.26 -0.29 7.11
CA LEU A 98 18.36 -1.17 6.72
C LEU A 98 19.07 -1.76 7.95
N SER A 99 19.30 -0.95 8.98
CA SER A 99 19.90 -1.37 10.24
C SER A 99 19.00 -2.33 11.03
N VAL A 100 17.73 -1.96 11.26
CA VAL A 100 16.75 -2.74 12.05
C VAL A 100 16.52 -4.11 11.45
N TYR A 101 16.47 -4.20 10.12
CA TYR A 101 16.23 -5.44 9.41
C TYR A 101 17.51 -6.12 8.93
N ASN A 102 18.68 -5.58 9.27
CA ASN A 102 20.00 -6.10 8.90
C ASN A 102 20.07 -6.43 7.39
N ALA A 103 19.70 -5.45 6.56
CA ALA A 103 19.77 -5.58 5.11
C ALA A 103 21.20 -5.93 4.68
N THR A 104 21.35 -6.95 3.85
CA THR A 104 22.66 -7.39 3.35
C THR A 104 23.14 -6.43 2.27
N LEU A 105 22.25 -6.16 1.32
CA LEU A 105 22.46 -5.23 0.22
C LEU A 105 21.36 -4.17 0.24
N PHE A 106 21.72 -2.96 -0.17
CA PHE A 106 20.79 -1.88 -0.48
C PHE A 106 20.98 -1.44 -1.93
N TYR A 107 19.86 -1.26 -2.64
CA TYR A 107 19.85 -0.83 -4.04
C TYR A 107 18.92 0.37 -4.27
N ASP A 108 19.46 1.47 -4.78
CA ASP A 108 18.73 2.68 -5.16
C ASP A 108 18.98 3.08 -6.64
N GLY A 109 19.48 2.15 -7.45
CA GLY A 109 20.13 2.38 -8.74
C GLY A 109 21.66 2.18 -8.64
N LYS A 110 22.22 2.44 -7.46
CA LYS A 110 23.57 2.03 -7.07
C LYS A 110 23.48 0.89 -6.05
N LEU A 111 24.51 0.06 -6.04
CA LEU A 111 24.57 -1.11 -5.16
C LEU A 111 25.48 -0.81 -3.98
N PHE A 112 24.94 -0.99 -2.77
CA PHE A 112 25.66 -0.79 -1.52
C PHE A 112 25.64 -2.07 -0.68
N ARG A 113 26.79 -2.46 -0.17
CA ARG A 113 26.89 -3.49 0.85
C ARG A 113 26.69 -2.86 2.22
N LYS A 114 25.73 -3.38 2.99
CA LYS A 114 25.34 -2.80 4.30
C LYS A 114 25.76 -3.68 5.48
N GLY A 115 25.65 -5.01 5.35
CA GLY A 115 25.96 -5.95 6.42
C GLY A 115 26.66 -7.24 5.97
N ASN A 116 27.06 -8.06 6.94
CA ASN A 116 27.61 -9.41 6.71
C ASN A 116 26.52 -10.45 7.03
N ALA A 117 26.27 -11.42 6.12
CA ALA A 117 25.15 -12.38 6.18
C ALA A 117 25.10 -13.33 7.41
N ARG A 118 26.03 -13.21 8.36
CA ARG A 118 26.17 -14.17 9.46
C ARG A 118 25.18 -13.98 10.62
N THR A 119 24.43 -12.88 10.68
CA THR A 119 23.50 -12.60 11.81
C THR A 119 22.03 -12.57 11.38
N GLN A 120 21.58 -13.77 10.98
CA GLN A 120 20.32 -14.45 11.28
C GLN A 120 18.97 -13.88 10.78
N THR A 121 18.51 -14.46 9.67
CA THR A 121 17.12 -14.60 9.24
C THR A 121 16.20 -15.38 10.21
N ARG A 122 16.58 -15.57 11.48
CA ARG A 122 15.75 -16.25 12.49
C ARG A 122 14.41 -15.54 12.75
N ARG A 123 14.32 -14.25 12.38
CA ARG A 123 13.10 -13.44 12.47
C ARG A 123 12.08 -13.78 11.37
N PHE A 124 12.51 -14.47 10.31
CA PHE A 124 11.68 -14.79 9.15
C PHE A 124 11.55 -16.29 8.94
N CYS A 125 10.49 -16.66 8.24
CA CYS A 125 10.14 -18.03 7.98
C CYS A 125 10.99 -18.56 6.83
N LYS A 126 11.22 -19.89 6.79
CA LYS A 126 12.13 -20.51 5.84
C LYS A 126 11.83 -20.14 4.38
N ASP A 127 10.57 -19.90 4.02
CA ASP A 127 10.15 -19.60 2.64
C ASP A 127 9.77 -18.13 2.39
N THR A 128 10.07 -17.21 3.32
CA THR A 128 9.81 -15.76 3.18
C THR A 128 10.51 -15.17 1.96
N GLY A 129 9.79 -14.80 0.90
CA GLY A 129 10.37 -14.15 -0.28
C GLY A 129 10.31 -12.62 -0.25
N LEU A 130 9.46 -12.05 0.59
CA LEU A 130 9.18 -10.62 0.63
C LEU A 130 8.90 -10.17 2.07
N VAL A 131 9.35 -8.98 2.42
CA VAL A 131 8.92 -8.25 3.61
C VAL A 131 8.22 -6.98 3.18
N LYS A 132 6.96 -6.81 3.61
CA LYS A 132 6.19 -5.58 3.45
C LYS A 132 6.40 -4.71 4.68
N LEU A 133 6.77 -3.45 4.52
CA LEU A 133 6.82 -2.50 5.62
C LEU A 133 5.47 -1.82 5.81
N THR A 134 5.07 -1.67 7.06
CA THR A 134 3.88 -0.90 7.45
C THR A 134 4.24 0.16 8.47
N SER A 135 3.50 1.26 8.46
CA SER A 135 3.56 2.29 9.51
C SER A 135 3.12 1.66 10.83
N GLY A 136 4.08 1.18 11.63
CA GLY A 136 3.84 0.53 12.91
C GLY A 136 3.25 1.50 13.95
N SER A 137 2.60 0.95 14.97
CA SER A 137 2.18 1.69 16.18
C SER A 137 3.33 1.90 17.18
N SER A 138 4.56 1.60 16.81
CA SER A 138 5.78 2.03 17.49
C SER A 138 6.52 3.01 16.56
N SER A 139 7.53 3.72 17.05
CA SER A 139 8.43 4.51 16.19
C SER A 139 9.19 3.66 15.15
N GLU A 140 8.95 2.36 15.05
CA GLU A 140 9.57 1.41 14.11
C GLU A 140 8.57 0.90 13.06
N PRO A 141 8.87 1.02 11.74
CA PRO A 141 8.12 0.37 10.68
C PRO A 141 8.03 -1.12 10.98
N LYS A 142 6.83 -1.67 10.98
CA LYS A 142 6.61 -3.09 11.24
C LYS A 142 6.79 -3.88 9.94
N ALA A 143 7.73 -4.82 9.94
CA ALA A 143 7.89 -5.81 8.88
C ALA A 143 6.79 -6.86 8.96
N ILE A 144 6.21 -7.17 7.81
CA ILE A 144 5.24 -8.25 7.64
C ILE A 144 5.83 -9.21 6.61
N PRO A 145 6.35 -10.38 7.03
CA PRO A 145 7.03 -11.32 6.15
C PRO A 145 6.02 -12.20 5.40
N PHE A 146 6.24 -12.37 4.10
CA PHE A 146 5.42 -13.18 3.20
C PHE A 146 6.25 -14.25 2.50
N THR A 147 5.73 -15.48 2.53
CA THR A 147 6.25 -16.59 1.74
C THR A 147 5.85 -16.48 0.28
N HIS A 148 6.56 -17.18 -0.61
CA HIS A 148 6.16 -17.25 -2.02
C HIS A 148 4.76 -17.84 -2.22
N GLY A 149 4.35 -18.81 -1.40
CA GLY A 149 3.00 -19.39 -1.46
C GLY A 149 1.91 -18.37 -1.12
N GLN A 150 2.14 -17.51 -0.13
CA GLN A 150 1.18 -16.45 0.22
C GLN A 150 1.06 -15.39 -0.88
N MET A 151 2.18 -15.00 -1.48
CA MET A 151 2.16 -14.06 -2.61
C MET A 151 1.38 -14.62 -3.80
N ILE A 152 1.58 -15.91 -4.12
CA ILE A 152 0.82 -16.61 -5.17
C ILE A 152 -0.67 -16.67 -4.80
N SER A 153 -1.00 -17.05 -3.57
CA SER A 153 -2.39 -17.15 -3.12
C SER A 153 -3.15 -15.82 -3.21
N ASP A 154 -2.50 -14.69 -2.87
CA ASP A 154 -3.11 -13.36 -2.97
C ASP A 154 -3.45 -13.01 -4.43
N ALA A 155 -2.50 -13.27 -5.34
CA ALA A 155 -2.67 -13.01 -6.77
C ALA A 155 -3.77 -13.87 -7.41
N GLU A 156 -3.78 -15.17 -7.14
CA GLU A 156 -4.79 -16.10 -7.67
C GLU A 156 -6.19 -15.72 -7.12
N THR A 157 -6.27 -15.30 -5.85
CA THR A 157 -7.51 -14.79 -5.24
C THR A 157 -8.03 -13.55 -5.97
N ILE A 158 -7.16 -12.57 -6.21
CA ILE A 158 -7.51 -11.32 -6.90
C ILE A 158 -7.93 -11.58 -8.34
N VAL A 159 -7.10 -12.28 -9.11
CA VAL A 159 -7.34 -12.55 -10.54
C VAL A 159 -8.64 -13.33 -10.73
N ARG A 160 -8.86 -14.38 -9.93
CA ARG A 160 -10.07 -15.20 -10.02
C ARG A 160 -11.33 -14.44 -9.61
N THR A 161 -11.29 -13.70 -8.49
CA THR A 161 -12.48 -13.02 -7.96
C THR A 161 -12.92 -11.86 -8.85
N MET A 162 -11.95 -11.13 -9.41
CA MET A 162 -12.22 -9.95 -10.25
C MET A 162 -12.37 -10.30 -11.74
N GLY A 163 -12.26 -11.59 -12.11
CA GLY A 163 -12.36 -12.04 -13.49
C GLY A 163 -11.32 -11.41 -14.40
N ILE A 164 -10.09 -11.23 -13.91
CA ILE A 164 -8.97 -10.70 -14.69
C ILE A 164 -8.44 -11.83 -15.58
N ILE A 165 -8.17 -11.52 -16.84
CA ILE A 165 -7.74 -12.46 -17.87
C ILE A 165 -6.36 -12.08 -18.43
N PRO A 166 -5.59 -13.04 -19.01
CA PRO A 166 -4.25 -12.78 -19.54
C PRO A 166 -4.15 -11.71 -20.65
N GLU A 167 -5.26 -11.39 -21.30
CA GLU A 167 -5.38 -10.37 -22.36
C GLU A 167 -5.61 -8.97 -21.80
N ASP A 168 -5.90 -8.84 -20.50
CA ASP A 168 -6.08 -7.54 -19.88
C ASP A 168 -4.80 -6.71 -19.87
N VAL A 169 -4.98 -5.39 -19.84
CA VAL A 169 -3.89 -4.43 -19.65
C VAL A 169 -4.15 -3.67 -18.36
N HIS A 170 -3.25 -3.84 -17.39
CA HIS A 170 -3.32 -3.13 -16.12
C HIS A 170 -2.75 -1.72 -16.25
N TYR A 171 -3.53 -0.71 -15.87
CA TYR A 171 -3.06 0.67 -15.78
C TYR A 171 -2.68 1.01 -14.33
N ALA A 172 -1.38 1.16 -14.08
CA ALA A 172 -0.81 1.27 -12.75
C ALA A 172 -0.88 2.69 -12.20
N THR A 173 -1.94 2.97 -11.43
CA THR A 173 -2.11 4.25 -10.70
C THR A 173 -1.67 4.18 -9.23
N ILE A 174 -1.23 3.01 -8.77
CA ILE A 174 -0.82 2.73 -7.39
C ILE A 174 0.67 2.33 -7.33
N PRO A 175 1.40 2.66 -6.24
CA PRO A 175 2.81 2.29 -6.11
C PRO A 175 3.02 0.78 -6.06
N LEU A 176 4.01 0.27 -6.80
CA LEU A 176 4.31 -1.17 -6.89
C LEU A 176 4.67 -1.80 -5.54
N GLY A 177 5.42 -1.09 -4.69
CA GLY A 177 5.82 -1.59 -3.37
C GLY A 177 4.73 -1.54 -2.29
N HIS A 178 3.58 -0.91 -2.58
CA HIS A 178 2.46 -0.93 -1.66
C HIS A 178 1.75 -2.30 -1.74
N SER A 179 1.16 -2.81 -0.65
CA SER A 179 0.51 -4.14 -0.68
C SER A 179 -0.59 -4.24 -1.73
N TYR A 180 -1.30 -3.14 -2.01
CA TYR A 180 -2.28 -3.09 -3.10
C TYR A 180 -1.62 -3.23 -4.48
N GLY A 181 -0.49 -2.54 -4.72
CA GLY A 181 0.26 -2.64 -5.98
C GLY A 181 0.91 -4.00 -6.17
N LEU A 182 1.45 -4.59 -5.09
CA LEU A 182 1.97 -5.95 -5.10
C LEU A 182 0.91 -6.97 -5.55
N GLY A 183 -0.25 -6.98 -4.88
CA GLY A 183 -1.34 -7.92 -5.14
C GLY A 183 -2.06 -7.70 -6.47
N SER A 184 -2.29 -6.45 -6.86
CA SER A 184 -3.09 -6.12 -8.06
C SER A 184 -2.27 -5.83 -9.32
N LEU A 185 -0.95 -5.66 -9.23
CA LEU A 185 -0.09 -5.36 -10.40
C LEU A 185 1.07 -6.35 -10.50
N VAL A 186 1.94 -6.40 -9.48
CA VAL A 186 3.21 -7.13 -9.54
C VAL A 186 2.97 -8.63 -9.68
N TYR A 187 2.21 -9.24 -8.79
CA TYR A 187 2.01 -10.69 -8.84
C TYR A 187 1.19 -11.15 -10.05
N PRO A 188 0.10 -10.46 -10.46
CA PRO A 188 -0.61 -10.80 -11.69
C PRO A 188 0.28 -10.81 -12.94
N LEU A 189 1.18 -9.83 -13.07
CA LEU A 189 2.17 -9.82 -14.15
C LEU A 189 3.07 -11.06 -14.10
N LEU A 190 3.61 -11.37 -12.93
CA LEU A 190 4.57 -12.47 -12.78
C LEU A 190 3.95 -13.86 -13.01
N LEU A 191 2.71 -14.07 -12.55
CA LEU A 191 2.06 -15.38 -12.52
C LEU A 191 1.18 -15.66 -13.74
N HIS A 192 0.53 -14.64 -14.29
CA HIS A 192 -0.41 -14.77 -15.39
C HIS A 192 0.06 -14.07 -16.67
N GLY A 193 1.09 -13.23 -16.59
CA GLY A 193 1.60 -12.50 -17.76
C GLY A 193 0.69 -11.34 -18.18
N ILE A 194 0.03 -10.72 -17.20
CA ILE A 194 -0.83 -9.55 -17.41
C ILE A 194 0.07 -8.30 -17.48
N PRO A 195 0.15 -7.60 -18.62
CA PRO A 195 1.04 -6.46 -18.79
C PRO A 195 0.60 -5.22 -18.00
N ILE A 196 1.57 -4.37 -17.68
CA ILE A 196 1.36 -3.12 -16.92
C ILE A 196 1.76 -1.91 -17.75
N ALA A 197 0.84 -0.98 -17.93
CA ALA A 197 1.11 0.37 -18.40
C ALA A 197 1.26 1.32 -17.19
N PHE A 198 2.40 2.00 -17.08
CA PHE A 198 2.68 2.93 -16.00
C PHE A 198 2.21 4.34 -16.35
N ASN A 199 1.46 4.95 -15.43
CA ASN A 199 1.07 6.34 -15.57
C ASN A 199 2.29 7.27 -15.52
N SER A 200 2.32 8.31 -16.35
CA SER A 200 3.42 9.29 -16.32
C SER A 200 3.28 10.27 -15.15
N MET A 201 2.05 10.70 -14.87
CA MET A 201 1.73 11.61 -13.75
C MET A 201 0.26 11.50 -13.36
N PRO A 202 -0.10 11.84 -12.11
CA PRO A 202 -1.46 11.70 -11.60
C PRO A 202 -2.37 12.90 -11.97
N LEU A 203 -2.23 13.47 -13.17
CA LEU A 203 -3.12 14.53 -13.65
C LEU A 203 -4.30 13.92 -14.43
N PRO A 204 -5.57 14.25 -14.12
CA PRO A 204 -6.72 13.59 -14.73
C PRO A 204 -6.75 13.55 -16.26
N SER A 205 -6.41 14.65 -16.93
CA SER A 205 -6.37 14.71 -18.40
C SER A 205 -5.29 13.81 -19.00
N ILE A 206 -4.15 13.68 -18.32
CA ILE A 206 -3.07 12.78 -18.73
C ILE A 206 -3.50 11.33 -18.51
N LEU A 207 -4.10 11.02 -17.37
CA LEU A 207 -4.61 9.67 -17.08
C LEU A 207 -5.64 9.23 -18.12
N ALA A 208 -6.63 10.09 -18.45
CA ALA A 208 -7.64 9.80 -19.46
C ALA A 208 -7.02 9.52 -20.84
N ARG A 209 -6.04 10.35 -21.25
CA ARG A 209 -5.28 10.13 -22.50
C ARG A 209 -4.51 8.81 -22.50
N GLU A 210 -3.74 8.55 -21.45
CA GLU A 210 -2.90 7.36 -21.36
C GLU A 210 -3.70 6.07 -21.27
N LEU A 211 -4.86 6.08 -20.60
CA LEU A 211 -5.81 4.96 -20.62
C LEU A 211 -6.18 4.60 -22.07
N ARG A 212 -6.48 5.59 -22.92
CA ARG A 212 -6.80 5.38 -24.34
C ARG A 212 -5.60 4.88 -25.14
N GLU A 213 -4.44 5.51 -24.99
CA GLU A 213 -3.22 5.18 -25.74
C GLU A 213 -2.71 3.76 -25.43
N THR A 214 -2.90 3.31 -24.19
CA THR A 214 -2.43 2.00 -23.73
C THR A 214 -3.42 0.87 -23.96
N GLY A 215 -4.69 1.19 -24.26
CA GLY A 215 -5.76 0.19 -24.34
C GLY A 215 -6.05 -0.47 -23.00
N ALA A 216 -5.84 0.24 -21.89
CA ALA A 216 -6.05 -0.27 -20.54
C ALA A 216 -7.44 -0.89 -20.37
N SER A 217 -7.51 -2.04 -19.71
CA SER A 217 -8.76 -2.75 -19.42
C SER A 217 -9.08 -2.84 -17.93
N VAL A 218 -8.05 -2.83 -17.09
CA VAL A 218 -8.18 -2.89 -15.62
C VAL A 218 -7.40 -1.74 -14.99
N MET A 219 -8.05 -0.99 -14.10
CA MET A 219 -7.44 0.12 -13.39
C MET A 219 -7.64 -0.05 -11.88
N PRO A 220 -6.69 -0.66 -11.16
CA PRO A 220 -6.64 -0.60 -9.71
C PRO A 220 -6.22 0.82 -9.29
N THR A 221 -7.03 1.48 -8.48
CA THR A 221 -6.90 2.90 -8.17
C THR A 221 -7.48 3.29 -6.81
N ILE A 222 -7.50 4.60 -6.54
CA ILE A 222 -7.99 5.19 -5.30
C ILE A 222 -9.12 6.20 -5.58
N PRO A 223 -10.04 6.44 -4.63
CA PRO A 223 -11.13 7.41 -4.76
C PRO A 223 -10.72 8.80 -5.26
N ALA A 224 -9.56 9.31 -4.84
CA ALA A 224 -9.07 10.62 -5.28
C ALA A 224 -8.81 10.70 -6.79
N ILE A 225 -8.28 9.63 -7.39
CA ILE A 225 -8.03 9.57 -8.85
C ILE A 225 -9.36 9.44 -9.60
N ILE A 226 -10.28 8.61 -9.07
CA ILE A 226 -11.63 8.45 -9.63
C ILE A 226 -12.36 9.79 -9.65
N ARG A 227 -12.30 10.55 -8.55
CA ARG A 227 -12.88 11.89 -8.45
C ARG A 227 -12.26 12.84 -9.47
N GLY A 228 -10.93 12.88 -9.55
CA GLY A 228 -10.23 13.70 -10.54
C GLY A 228 -10.64 13.38 -11.98
N LEU A 229 -10.83 12.10 -12.32
CA LEU A 229 -11.32 11.67 -13.64
C LEU A 229 -12.79 12.07 -13.87
N ALA A 230 -13.65 11.98 -12.85
CA ALA A 230 -15.05 12.40 -12.95
C ALA A 230 -15.18 13.91 -13.19
N ASP A 231 -14.34 14.71 -12.53
CA ASP A 231 -14.33 16.18 -12.59
C ASP A 231 -13.61 16.71 -13.85
N SER A 232 -12.89 15.86 -14.57
CA SER A 232 -12.15 16.26 -15.77
C SER A 232 -13.07 16.72 -16.90
N SER A 233 -12.61 17.70 -17.67
CA SER A 233 -13.24 18.11 -18.93
C SER A 233 -12.95 17.15 -20.09
N ASP A 234 -11.91 16.30 -19.98
CA ASP A 234 -11.65 15.23 -20.92
C ASP A 234 -12.54 14.02 -20.59
N THR A 235 -13.48 13.71 -21.48
CA THR A 235 -14.51 12.68 -21.27
C THR A 235 -14.12 11.30 -21.80
N GLY A 236 -12.96 11.16 -22.45
CA GLY A 236 -12.63 9.96 -23.21
C GLY A 236 -12.06 8.83 -22.36
N ILE A 237 -12.88 8.10 -21.61
CA ILE A 237 -12.45 6.79 -21.09
C ILE A 237 -12.52 5.75 -22.22
N PRO A 238 -11.49 4.92 -22.45
CA PRO A 238 -11.53 3.96 -23.54
C PRO A 238 -12.56 2.87 -23.26
N LYS A 239 -13.23 2.38 -24.31
CA LYS A 239 -14.18 1.26 -24.24
C LYS A 239 -13.53 -0.05 -23.76
N THR A 240 -12.21 -0.16 -23.84
CA THR A 240 -11.46 -1.29 -23.31
C THR A 240 -11.48 -1.33 -21.79
N LEU A 241 -11.59 -0.18 -21.11
CA LEU A 241 -11.60 -0.11 -19.66
C LEU A 241 -12.90 -0.71 -19.13
N ARG A 242 -12.81 -1.94 -18.63
CA ARG A 242 -13.94 -2.73 -18.17
C ARG A 242 -14.01 -2.84 -16.64
N LEU A 243 -12.89 -2.64 -15.95
CA LEU A 243 -12.79 -2.87 -14.51
C LEU A 243 -12.03 -1.74 -13.82
N VAL A 244 -12.75 -0.95 -13.02
CA VAL A 244 -12.18 0.09 -12.16
C VAL A 244 -12.33 -0.34 -10.71
N VAL A 245 -11.22 -0.62 -10.04
CA VAL A 245 -11.22 -1.11 -8.65
C VAL A 245 -10.73 0.00 -7.73
N SER A 246 -11.51 0.30 -6.70
CA SER A 246 -11.17 1.32 -5.71
C SER A 246 -10.82 0.69 -4.38
N ALA A 247 -9.66 1.05 -3.84
CA ALA A 247 -9.24 0.64 -2.50
C ALA A 247 -8.38 1.71 -1.83
N ALA A 248 -7.71 1.33 -0.74
CA ALA A 248 -6.78 2.16 0.02
C ALA A 248 -7.36 3.41 0.70
N SER A 249 -8.54 3.93 0.34
CA SER A 249 -9.37 4.84 1.15
C SER A 249 -10.86 4.43 1.10
N LYS A 250 -11.77 5.19 1.71
CA LYS A 250 -13.22 4.91 1.62
C LYS A 250 -13.72 5.42 0.28
N LEU A 251 -14.38 4.57 -0.51
CA LEU A 251 -15.13 4.99 -1.68
C LEU A 251 -16.49 5.52 -1.23
N THR A 252 -16.84 6.75 -1.60
CA THR A 252 -18.12 7.36 -1.25
C THR A 252 -19.14 7.18 -2.37
N PRO A 253 -20.46 7.14 -2.07
CA PRO A 253 -21.51 7.12 -3.08
C PRO A 253 -21.39 8.26 -4.09
N GLU A 254 -21.02 9.45 -3.61
CA GLU A 254 -20.85 10.65 -4.42
C GLU A 254 -19.73 10.47 -5.47
N ILE A 255 -18.56 9.95 -5.08
CA ILE A 255 -17.45 9.69 -6.02
C ILE A 255 -17.84 8.63 -7.04
N ALA A 256 -18.46 7.52 -6.60
CA ALA A 256 -18.88 6.45 -7.49
C ALA A 256 -19.95 6.92 -8.50
N THR A 257 -20.93 7.70 -8.03
CA THR A 257 -22.02 8.25 -8.87
C THR A 257 -21.48 9.27 -9.86
N ALA A 258 -20.61 10.19 -9.44
CA ALA A 258 -20.01 11.17 -10.33
C ALA A 258 -19.22 10.50 -11.46
N PHE A 259 -18.42 9.47 -11.14
CA PHE A 259 -17.68 8.70 -12.13
C PHE A 259 -18.61 7.92 -13.07
N HIS A 260 -19.65 7.29 -12.54
CA HIS A 260 -20.63 6.55 -13.35
C HIS A 260 -21.39 7.46 -14.30
N ASN A 261 -21.91 8.60 -13.83
CA ASN A 261 -22.60 9.59 -14.67
C ASN A 261 -21.71 10.13 -15.78
N ARG A 262 -20.40 10.26 -15.51
CA ARG A 262 -19.42 10.74 -16.48
C ARG A 262 -19.05 9.70 -17.53
N THR A 263 -18.87 8.44 -17.13
CA THR A 263 -18.16 7.43 -17.94
C THR A 263 -19.04 6.23 -18.35
N GLY A 264 -20.18 6.05 -17.69
CA GLY A 264 -21.02 4.85 -17.78
C GLY A 264 -20.46 3.63 -17.03
N LEU A 265 -19.23 3.68 -16.52
CA LEU A 265 -18.60 2.58 -15.80
C LEU A 265 -18.93 2.62 -14.32
N ARG A 266 -19.02 1.44 -13.70
CA ARG A 266 -19.12 1.33 -12.25
C ARG A 266 -17.73 1.25 -11.63
N VAL A 267 -17.65 1.70 -10.38
CA VAL A 267 -16.45 1.56 -9.56
C VAL A 267 -16.68 0.44 -8.57
N HIS A 268 -15.79 -0.56 -8.58
CA HIS A 268 -15.89 -1.71 -7.71
C HIS A 268 -15.10 -1.48 -6.42
N ASN A 269 -15.77 -1.54 -5.28
CA ASN A 269 -15.15 -1.37 -3.97
C ASN A 269 -14.32 -2.62 -3.61
N PHE A 270 -13.12 -2.42 -3.07
CA PHE A 270 -12.21 -3.50 -2.69
C PHE A 270 -11.59 -3.24 -1.31
N TYR A 271 -11.66 -4.26 -0.45
CA TYR A 271 -11.07 -4.24 0.88
C TYR A 271 -10.00 -5.33 1.01
N GLY A 272 -8.86 -4.91 1.56
CA GLY A 272 -7.72 -5.76 1.83
C GLY A 272 -6.77 -5.12 2.83
N SER A 273 -5.73 -5.85 3.23
CA SER A 273 -4.71 -5.35 4.14
C SER A 273 -3.33 -5.87 3.80
N SER A 274 -2.30 -5.24 4.38
CA SER A 274 -0.93 -5.69 4.19
C SER A 274 -0.72 -7.09 4.77
N GLU A 275 -1.44 -7.45 5.82
CA GLU A 275 -1.41 -8.69 6.57
C GLU A 275 -2.15 -9.85 5.87
N THR A 276 -3.21 -9.56 5.11
CA THR A 276 -4.16 -10.57 4.63
C THR A 276 -4.22 -10.73 3.12
N GLY A 277 -3.70 -9.76 2.36
CA GLY A 277 -4.06 -9.65 0.94
C GLY A 277 -5.50 -9.16 0.76
N GLY A 278 -6.12 -9.54 -0.36
CA GLY A 278 -7.54 -9.27 -0.63
C GLY A 278 -8.49 -9.96 0.36
N ILE A 279 -9.55 -9.25 0.78
CA ILE A 279 -10.53 -9.74 1.76
C ILE A 279 -11.93 -9.82 1.15
N ALA A 280 -12.45 -8.68 0.69
CA ALA A 280 -13.81 -8.57 0.18
C ALA A 280 -13.88 -7.62 -1.02
N TYR A 281 -14.85 -7.87 -1.91
CA TYR A 281 -14.97 -7.20 -3.20
C TYR A 281 -16.43 -7.05 -3.62
N ASP A 282 -16.77 -5.89 -4.17
CA ASP A 282 -18.06 -5.62 -4.81
C ASP A 282 -18.00 -6.00 -6.29
N SER A 283 -18.44 -7.22 -6.62
CA SER A 283 -18.41 -7.74 -7.99
C SER A 283 -19.37 -7.04 -8.95
N GLU A 284 -20.43 -6.41 -8.45
CA GLU A 284 -21.44 -5.77 -9.28
C GLU A 284 -21.26 -4.24 -9.38
N GLY A 285 -20.43 -3.66 -8.52
CA GLY A 285 -20.26 -2.21 -8.40
C GLY A 285 -21.51 -1.52 -7.84
N MET A 286 -22.29 -2.24 -7.03
CA MET A 286 -23.62 -1.85 -6.52
C MET A 286 -23.72 -1.89 -5.00
N ALA A 287 -22.61 -2.06 -4.28
CA ALA A 287 -22.62 -2.05 -2.82
C ALA A 287 -23.20 -0.74 -2.28
N ASP A 288 -23.94 -0.83 -1.16
CA ASP A 288 -24.38 0.36 -0.42
C ASP A 288 -23.20 1.04 0.29
N LEU A 289 -22.53 1.92 -0.45
CA LEU A 289 -21.37 2.66 0.03
C LEU A 289 -21.71 3.63 1.19
N ALA A 290 -22.97 4.03 1.34
CA ALA A 290 -23.40 4.95 2.40
C ALA A 290 -23.36 4.27 3.77
N SER A 291 -23.81 3.01 3.84
CA SER A 291 -23.70 2.19 5.05
C SER A 291 -22.29 1.66 5.33
N GLY A 292 -21.35 1.83 4.40
CA GLY A 292 -20.00 1.28 4.51
C GLY A 292 -19.91 -0.18 4.06
N THR A 293 -20.88 -0.65 3.26
CA THR A 293 -20.85 -1.97 2.65
C THR A 293 -19.67 -2.05 1.68
N ILE A 294 -18.91 -3.13 1.79
CA ILE A 294 -17.74 -3.39 0.97
C ILE A 294 -18.07 -4.33 -0.19
N GLY A 295 -18.69 -5.47 0.09
CA GLY A 295 -18.82 -6.57 -0.87
C GLY A 295 -18.79 -7.93 -0.21
N GLN A 296 -18.73 -8.99 -1.02
CA GLN A 296 -18.64 -10.37 -0.54
C GLN A 296 -17.18 -10.77 -0.27
N PRO A 297 -16.93 -11.75 0.61
CA PRO A 297 -15.62 -12.40 0.73
C PRO A 297 -15.10 -12.86 -0.63
N MET A 298 -13.81 -12.63 -0.89
CA MET A 298 -13.18 -13.06 -2.13
C MET A 298 -13.05 -14.58 -2.21
N HIS A 299 -12.84 -15.11 -3.42
CA HIS A 299 -12.67 -16.55 -3.62
C HIS A 299 -11.52 -17.11 -2.79
N GLY A 300 -11.78 -18.14 -1.98
CA GLY A 300 -10.76 -18.74 -1.10
C GLY A 300 -10.44 -17.92 0.15
N VAL A 301 -11.25 -16.90 0.46
CA VAL A 301 -11.13 -16.09 1.68
C VAL A 301 -12.36 -16.30 2.56
N ASN A 302 -12.13 -16.81 3.77
CA ASN A 302 -13.17 -16.93 4.79
C ASN A 302 -13.15 -15.68 5.67
N VAL A 303 -14.33 -15.08 5.89
CA VAL A 303 -14.48 -13.87 6.72
C VAL A 303 -15.59 -14.10 7.74
N TRP A 304 -15.32 -13.75 9.00
CA TRP A 304 -16.32 -13.78 10.07
C TRP A 304 -16.10 -12.63 11.05
N ILE A 305 -17.12 -12.34 11.86
CA ILE A 305 -17.03 -11.33 12.93
C ILE A 305 -16.69 -12.06 14.23
N ALA A 306 -15.55 -11.72 14.83
CA ALA A 306 -15.14 -12.27 16.12
C ALA A 306 -16.04 -11.74 17.25
N PRO A 307 -16.05 -12.37 18.45
CA PRO A 307 -16.82 -11.88 19.61
C PRO A 307 -16.53 -10.42 20.00
N SER A 308 -15.36 -9.90 19.64
CA SER A 308 -14.99 -8.49 19.84
C SER A 308 -15.68 -7.51 18.87
N GLY A 309 -16.48 -7.99 17.93
CA GLY A 309 -17.06 -7.21 16.83
C GLY A 309 -16.08 -6.89 15.70
N ARG A 310 -14.84 -7.40 15.78
CA ARG A 310 -13.79 -7.18 14.78
C ARG A 310 -13.85 -8.22 13.67
N VAL A 311 -13.49 -7.79 12.46
CA VAL A 311 -13.40 -8.67 11.29
C VAL A 311 -12.23 -9.64 11.47
N SER A 312 -12.47 -10.93 11.25
CA SER A 312 -11.46 -11.98 11.19
C SER A 312 -11.42 -12.59 9.80
N VAL A 313 -10.21 -12.91 9.34
CA VAL A 313 -9.96 -13.39 7.97
C VAL A 313 -9.12 -14.65 8.05
N SER A 314 -9.46 -15.64 7.24
CA SER A 314 -8.64 -16.83 6.97
C SER A 314 -8.46 -16.99 5.47
N SER A 315 -7.21 -17.12 5.02
CA SER A 315 -6.89 -17.45 3.63
C SER A 315 -5.44 -17.90 3.47
N GLY A 316 -5.11 -18.45 2.30
CA GLY A 316 -3.73 -18.80 1.93
C GLY A 316 -2.82 -17.58 1.79
N ALA A 317 -3.38 -16.36 1.66
CA ALA A 317 -2.64 -15.11 1.55
C ALA A 317 -2.29 -14.49 2.91
N VAL A 318 -2.96 -14.89 4.00
CA VAL A 318 -2.72 -14.35 5.34
C VAL A 318 -1.30 -14.63 5.81
N PHE A 319 -0.59 -13.61 6.28
CA PHE A 319 0.76 -13.75 6.81
C PHE A 319 0.78 -14.67 8.04
N THR A 320 1.79 -15.52 8.07
CA THR A 320 1.92 -16.60 9.07
C THR A 320 3.23 -16.55 9.83
N CYS A 321 4.16 -15.70 9.40
CA CYS A 321 5.39 -15.48 10.12
C CYS A 321 5.14 -14.52 11.28
N GLU A 322 5.56 -14.90 12.49
CA GLU A 322 5.19 -14.21 13.75
C GLU A 322 3.67 -14.20 14.05
N ASN A 323 2.85 -14.85 13.22
CA ASN A 323 1.42 -15.08 13.46
C ASN A 323 1.12 -16.58 13.42
N ARG A 324 0.96 -17.20 14.58
CA ARG A 324 0.76 -18.66 14.71
C ARG A 324 -0.69 -19.13 14.52
N ARG A 325 -1.65 -18.21 14.35
CA ARG A 325 -3.07 -18.60 14.23
C ARG A 325 -3.31 -19.31 12.91
N ARG A 326 -3.95 -20.47 12.98
CA ARG A 326 -4.29 -21.29 11.82
C ARG A 326 -5.75 -21.70 11.88
N ASP A 327 -6.33 -21.77 10.71
CA ASP A 327 -7.62 -22.38 10.46
C ASP A 327 -7.47 -23.90 10.58
N PRO A 328 -8.22 -24.56 11.49
CA PRO A 328 -8.05 -25.98 11.75
C PRO A 328 -8.46 -26.85 10.56
N ASP A 329 -9.39 -26.39 9.73
CA ASP A 329 -9.95 -27.17 8.63
C ASP A 329 -9.09 -27.04 7.37
N THR A 330 -8.57 -25.84 7.11
CA THR A 330 -7.82 -25.54 5.88
C THR A 330 -6.31 -25.43 6.07
N GLY A 331 -5.83 -25.29 7.31
CA GLY A 331 -4.44 -24.96 7.62
C GLY A 331 -4.01 -23.54 7.23
N CYS A 332 -4.94 -22.71 6.72
CA CYS A 332 -4.68 -21.34 6.30
C CYS A 332 -4.33 -20.43 7.49
N GLY A 333 -3.67 -19.30 7.22
CA GLY A 333 -3.40 -18.30 8.25
C GLY A 333 -4.67 -17.59 8.68
N ILE A 334 -4.83 -17.31 9.98
CA ILE A 334 -5.92 -16.47 10.49
C ILE A 334 -5.37 -15.12 10.95
N HIS A 335 -6.05 -14.03 10.61
CA HIS A 335 -5.74 -12.69 11.11
C HIS A 335 -6.98 -11.97 11.63
N LEU A 336 -6.84 -11.33 12.79
CA LEU A 336 -7.87 -10.49 13.40
C LEU A 336 -7.62 -9.03 13.02
N MET A 337 -8.44 -8.49 12.11
CA MET A 337 -8.34 -7.12 11.62
C MET A 337 -8.61 -6.10 12.72
N PRO A 338 -7.99 -4.91 12.69
CA PRO A 338 -8.37 -3.81 13.58
C PRO A 338 -9.74 -3.22 13.21
N ASP A 339 -10.28 -3.52 12.03
CA ASP A 339 -11.56 -3.00 11.58
C ASP A 339 -12.74 -3.80 12.21
N HIS A 340 -13.79 -3.10 12.61
CA HIS A 340 -15.07 -3.65 13.07
C HIS A 340 -16.03 -3.78 11.88
N GLY A 341 -16.95 -4.74 11.97
CA GLY A 341 -17.93 -4.91 10.91
C GLY A 341 -19.09 -5.83 11.27
N THR A 342 -20.00 -5.95 10.30
CA THR A 342 -21.11 -6.89 10.32
C THR A 342 -21.17 -7.63 8.98
N ILE A 343 -21.75 -8.82 8.96
CA ILE A 343 -22.03 -9.56 7.74
C ILE A 343 -23.54 -9.75 7.65
N ARG A 344 -24.14 -9.33 6.54
CA ARG A 344 -25.56 -9.52 6.23
C ARG A 344 -25.67 -9.97 4.79
N ASP A 345 -26.44 -11.03 4.54
CA ASP A 345 -26.62 -11.61 3.19
C ASP A 345 -25.29 -11.88 2.46
N GLY A 346 -24.28 -12.34 3.21
CA GLY A 346 -22.92 -12.61 2.71
C GLY A 346 -22.08 -11.36 2.43
N MET A 347 -22.62 -10.16 2.59
CA MET A 347 -21.92 -8.88 2.36
C MET A 347 -21.27 -8.37 3.64
N LEU A 348 -19.99 -8.03 3.56
CA LEU A 348 -19.24 -7.38 4.65
C LEU A 348 -19.52 -5.87 4.67
N THR A 349 -19.91 -5.35 5.83
CA THR A 349 -20.03 -3.91 6.11
C THR A 349 -19.05 -3.52 7.20
N LEU A 350 -18.21 -2.50 6.96
CA LEU A 350 -17.28 -1.98 7.97
C LEU A 350 -17.93 -0.87 8.79
N THR A 351 -17.83 -0.98 10.12
CA THR A 351 -18.51 -0.07 11.07
C THR A 351 -17.54 0.81 11.88
N GLY A 352 -16.24 0.58 11.78
CA GLY A 352 -15.23 1.39 12.48
C GLY A 352 -13.89 0.67 12.60
N ARG A 353 -12.97 1.23 13.39
CA ARG A 353 -11.63 0.67 13.60
C ARG A 353 -11.18 0.81 15.05
N SER A 354 -10.60 -0.26 15.60
CA SER A 354 -10.10 -0.33 16.98
C SER A 354 -8.81 0.47 17.19
N ASN A 355 -8.07 0.77 16.11
CA ASN A 355 -6.81 1.51 16.11
C ASN A 355 -6.99 2.77 15.22
N ARG A 356 -6.58 3.96 15.67
CA ARG A 356 -6.84 5.24 14.98
C ARG A 356 -5.96 5.42 13.74
N ILE A 357 -6.28 4.69 12.66
CA ILE A 357 -5.59 4.75 11.37
C ILE A 357 -6.49 5.45 10.36
N ALA A 358 -5.95 6.48 9.70
CA ALA A 358 -6.58 7.18 8.59
C ALA A 358 -5.93 6.82 7.26
N LYS A 359 -6.61 7.13 6.15
CA LYS A 359 -6.14 6.90 4.78
C LYS A 359 -5.98 8.26 4.10
N HIS A 360 -4.77 8.83 4.14
CA HIS A 360 -4.45 10.17 3.63
C HIS A 360 -3.63 10.06 2.34
N ASN A 361 -4.09 10.67 1.25
CA ASN A 361 -3.42 10.64 -0.07
C ASN A 361 -3.08 9.22 -0.56
N GLY A 362 -4.00 8.26 -0.36
CA GLY A 362 -3.80 6.86 -0.77
C GLY A 362 -2.81 6.06 0.10
N LYS A 363 -2.25 6.66 1.15
CA LYS A 363 -1.35 6.00 2.10
C LYS A 363 -2.03 5.86 3.47
N ARG A 364 -1.77 4.74 4.14
CA ARG A 364 -2.25 4.51 5.52
C ARG A 364 -1.38 5.30 6.47
N ILE A 365 -2.02 6.03 7.39
CA ILE A 365 -1.34 6.80 8.41
C ILE A 365 -1.92 6.44 9.78
N ASN A 366 -1.06 6.10 10.71
CA ASN A 366 -1.47 5.83 12.08
C ASN A 366 -1.48 7.14 12.85
N LEU A 367 -2.66 7.64 13.22
CA LEU A 367 -2.80 8.93 13.91
C LEU A 367 -2.07 8.91 15.25
N GLU A 368 -2.10 7.79 15.98
CA GLU A 368 -1.34 7.63 17.22
C GLU A 368 0.18 7.62 17.00
N GLN A 369 0.64 7.22 15.81
CA GLN A 369 2.07 7.32 15.48
C GLN A 369 2.48 8.77 15.28
N ILE A 370 1.64 9.56 14.61
CA ILE A 370 1.88 11.00 14.45
C ILE A 370 1.86 11.67 15.81
N GLU A 371 0.86 11.34 16.66
CA GLU A 371 0.78 11.84 18.03
C GLU A 371 2.07 11.57 18.80
N ARG A 372 2.61 10.35 18.72
CA ARG A 372 3.90 10.00 19.35
C ARG A 372 5.09 10.80 18.81
N ILE A 373 5.14 11.07 17.50
CA ILE A 373 6.19 11.90 16.91
C ILE A 373 6.05 13.35 17.40
N LEU A 374 4.82 13.88 17.42
CA LEU A 374 4.52 15.23 17.89
C LEU A 374 4.88 15.42 19.36
N THR A 375 4.53 14.47 20.23
CA THR A 375 4.90 14.48 21.66
C THR A 375 6.39 14.19 21.89
N GLY A 376 7.16 13.85 20.86
CA GLY A 376 8.61 13.73 20.96
C GLY A 376 9.32 15.09 21.07
N HIS A 377 8.62 16.19 20.76
CA HIS A 377 9.14 17.54 20.93
C HIS A 377 9.06 17.95 22.41
N PRO A 378 10.14 18.45 23.05
CA PRO A 378 10.17 18.70 24.50
C PRO A 378 9.08 19.65 25.03
N ALA A 379 8.61 20.57 24.20
CA ALA A 379 7.56 21.53 24.54
C ALA A 379 6.12 21.00 24.39
N ILE A 380 5.90 19.81 23.84
CA ILE A 380 4.57 19.25 23.58
C ILE A 380 4.24 18.19 24.63
N ARG A 381 3.26 18.47 25.49
CA ARG A 381 2.86 17.56 26.58
C ARG A 381 1.99 16.41 26.08
N GLU A 382 1.06 16.72 25.19
CA GLU A 382 0.11 15.78 24.60
C GLU A 382 -0.18 16.18 23.15
N ALA A 383 -0.60 15.22 22.34
CA ALA A 383 -1.06 15.47 20.99
C ALA A 383 -2.25 14.57 20.66
N TYR A 384 -3.21 15.12 19.93
CA TYR A 384 -4.32 14.37 19.36
C TYR A 384 -4.54 14.76 17.90
N VAL A 385 -4.44 13.78 17.01
CA VAL A 385 -4.49 13.98 15.56
C VAL A 385 -5.81 13.49 14.99
N ILE A 386 -6.46 14.33 14.21
CA ILE A 386 -7.69 13.99 13.51
C ILE A 386 -7.42 14.01 12.01
N TYR A 387 -7.99 13.03 11.31
CA TYR A 387 -8.12 13.10 9.87
C TYR A 387 -9.56 13.51 9.56
N ASP A 388 -9.69 14.69 8.97
CA ASP A 388 -10.94 15.21 8.43
C ASP A 388 -11.14 14.56 7.06
N GLU A 389 -11.99 13.53 7.02
CA GLU A 389 -12.25 12.74 5.81
C GLU A 389 -12.92 13.56 4.72
N GLU A 390 -13.79 14.51 5.08
CA GLU A 390 -14.56 15.33 4.13
C GLU A 390 -13.65 16.30 3.38
N ASN A 391 -12.74 16.96 4.09
CA ASN A 391 -11.82 17.94 3.51
C ASN A 391 -10.44 17.33 3.16
N HIS A 392 -10.30 16.01 3.29
CA HIS A 392 -9.07 15.24 3.06
C HIS A 392 -7.82 15.80 3.75
N ARG A 393 -7.95 16.40 4.93
CA ARG A 393 -6.86 17.10 5.63
C ARG A 393 -6.52 16.46 6.97
N LEU A 394 -5.22 16.49 7.29
CA LEU A 394 -4.70 16.04 8.57
C LEU A 394 -4.54 17.24 9.51
N MET A 395 -5.12 17.13 10.70
CA MET A 395 -5.18 18.17 11.73
C MET A 395 -4.61 17.65 13.05
N ALA A 396 -4.02 18.51 13.87
CA ALA A 396 -3.49 18.12 15.18
C ALA A 396 -3.82 19.15 16.26
N ALA A 397 -4.31 18.69 17.39
CA ALA A 397 -4.41 19.47 18.62
C ALA A 397 -3.18 19.13 19.49
N LEU A 398 -2.48 20.15 19.96
CA LEU A 398 -1.25 20.00 20.75
C LEU A 398 -1.45 20.68 22.12
N ALA A 399 -1.15 19.95 23.20
CA ALA A 399 -1.07 20.53 24.53
C ALA A 399 0.29 21.23 24.72
N CYS A 400 0.33 22.53 24.48
CA CYS A 400 1.48 23.40 24.71
C CYS A 400 1.03 24.86 24.89
N ASP A 401 1.80 25.67 25.62
CA ASP A 401 1.41 27.04 25.95
C ASP A 401 1.45 27.95 24.71
N SER A 402 2.35 27.65 23.78
CA SER A 402 2.36 28.16 22.41
C SER A 402 3.06 27.16 21.49
N LEU A 403 2.79 27.24 20.18
CA LEU A 403 3.50 26.41 19.21
C LEU A 403 4.98 26.82 19.17
N PRO A 404 5.94 25.90 19.38
CA PRO A 404 7.36 26.26 19.40
C PRO A 404 7.81 26.82 18.06
N GLY A 405 8.66 27.85 18.06
CA GLY A 405 9.14 28.50 16.84
C GLY A 405 9.96 27.57 15.94
N ASP A 406 10.68 26.62 16.54
CA ASP A 406 11.49 25.60 15.88
C ASP A 406 10.68 24.37 15.44
N PHE A 407 9.41 24.28 15.81
CA PHE A 407 8.57 23.12 15.55
C PHE A 407 8.48 22.73 14.06
N PRO A 408 8.28 23.66 13.10
CA PRO A 408 8.26 23.31 11.67
C PRO A 408 9.54 22.62 11.18
N ASP A 409 10.71 23.11 11.61
CA ASP A 409 12.02 22.57 11.26
C ASP A 409 12.29 21.24 11.98
N TRP A 410 11.95 21.16 13.27
CA TRP A 410 12.12 19.96 14.08
C TRP A 410 11.36 18.76 13.51
N MET A 411 10.13 18.99 13.06
CA MET A 411 9.30 17.96 12.43
C MET A 411 9.79 17.59 11.02
N SER A 412 10.47 18.51 10.32
CA SER A 412 10.90 18.30 8.95
C SER A 412 11.84 17.09 8.82
N GLY A 413 12.76 16.95 9.77
CA GLY A 413 13.70 15.82 9.83
C GLY A 413 13.11 14.50 10.33
N ARG A 414 11.84 14.45 10.77
CA ARG A 414 11.25 13.31 11.50
C ARG A 414 10.02 12.70 10.85
N MET A 415 9.39 13.43 9.92
CA MET A 415 8.19 12.96 9.25
C MET A 415 8.16 13.47 7.80
N PRO A 416 7.83 12.60 6.81
CA PRO A 416 7.73 13.03 5.42
C PRO A 416 6.62 14.08 5.25
N ALA A 417 6.79 15.00 4.30
CA ALA A 417 5.89 16.15 4.11
C ALA A 417 4.40 15.79 4.00
N TRP A 418 4.08 14.65 3.39
CA TRP A 418 2.70 14.18 3.22
C TRP A 418 2.03 13.69 4.52
N GLN A 419 2.80 13.40 5.58
CA GLN A 419 2.26 12.98 6.89
C GLN A 419 2.14 14.15 7.88
N ARG A 420 2.64 15.35 7.55
CA ARG A 420 2.65 16.49 8.47
C ARG A 420 1.27 17.14 8.58
N PRO A 421 0.68 17.26 9.79
CA PRO A 421 -0.59 17.96 9.97
C PRO A 421 -0.49 19.40 9.46
N LYS A 422 -1.36 19.82 8.53
CA LYS A 422 -1.28 21.19 7.97
C LYS A 422 -2.03 22.21 8.82
N TYR A 423 -2.90 21.74 9.70
CA TYR A 423 -3.74 22.57 10.56
C TYR A 423 -3.47 22.15 12.00
N ILE A 424 -3.01 23.10 12.80
CA ILE A 424 -2.61 22.86 14.18
C ILE A 424 -3.34 23.82 15.08
N ASP A 425 -3.92 23.28 16.15
CA ASP A 425 -4.40 24.04 17.29
C ASP A 425 -3.48 23.79 18.48
N ALA A 426 -2.96 24.86 19.07
CA ALA A 426 -2.07 24.80 20.24
C ALA A 426 -2.85 25.33 21.44
N THR A 427 -3.06 24.48 22.43
CA THR A 427 -3.88 24.76 23.61
C THR A 427 -3.11 24.40 24.88
N PRO A 428 -3.33 25.07 26.03
CA PRO A 428 -2.67 24.69 27.28
C PRO A 428 -2.93 23.23 27.70
N SER A 429 -4.11 22.68 27.40
CA SER A 429 -4.48 21.30 27.69
C SER A 429 -5.50 20.77 26.70
N LEU A 430 -5.48 19.45 26.45
CA LEU A 430 -6.50 18.80 25.63
C LEU A 430 -7.76 18.51 26.45
N PRO A 431 -8.96 18.64 25.86
CA PRO A 431 -10.18 18.15 26.46
C PRO A 431 -10.13 16.66 26.75
N HIS A 432 -10.53 16.28 27.96
CA HIS A 432 -10.67 14.88 28.40
C HIS A 432 -12.09 14.64 28.91
N ASN A 433 -12.59 13.42 28.74
CA ASN A 433 -13.87 13.00 29.31
C ASN A 433 -13.72 12.63 30.80
N ASP A 434 -14.86 12.32 31.45
CA ASP A 434 -14.92 11.94 32.88
C ASP A 434 -14.05 10.73 33.26
N ARG A 435 -13.55 9.98 32.28
CA ARG A 435 -12.66 8.82 32.45
C ARG A 435 -11.19 9.14 32.17
N GLY A 436 -10.84 10.42 32.04
CA GLY A 436 -9.47 10.88 31.79
C GLY A 436 -8.93 10.50 30.41
N LYS A 437 -9.80 10.20 29.43
CA LYS A 437 -9.40 9.96 28.02
C LYS A 437 -9.69 11.18 27.16
N PRO A 438 -8.90 11.46 26.10
CA PRO A 438 -9.18 12.55 25.18
C PRO A 438 -10.63 12.54 24.69
N ASP A 439 -11.32 13.67 24.86
CA ASP A 439 -12.69 13.86 24.38
C ASP A 439 -12.67 14.18 22.89
N LYS A 440 -12.85 13.13 22.09
CA LYS A 440 -12.73 13.18 20.63
C LYS A 440 -13.67 14.19 19.98
N ALA A 441 -14.91 14.28 20.48
CA ALA A 441 -15.93 15.14 19.90
C ALA A 441 -15.59 16.61 20.15
N ARG A 442 -15.18 16.91 21.39
CA ARG A 442 -14.77 18.26 21.76
C ARG A 442 -13.48 18.69 21.08
N ILE A 443 -12.48 17.81 21.00
CA ILE A 443 -11.24 18.08 20.27
C ILE A 443 -11.52 18.34 18.78
N ALA A 444 -12.40 17.58 18.15
CA ALA A 444 -12.79 17.80 16.75
C ALA A 444 -13.45 19.17 16.56
N GLN A 445 -14.33 19.56 17.47
CA GLN A 445 -14.99 20.86 17.43
C GLN A 445 -14.00 22.03 17.61
N GLU A 446 -13.08 21.90 18.55
CA GLU A 446 -12.03 22.92 18.80
C GLU A 446 -11.09 23.03 17.59
N LEU A 447 -10.66 21.91 17.01
CA LEU A 447 -9.85 21.90 15.80
C LEU A 447 -10.55 22.56 14.61
N ALA A 448 -11.85 22.33 14.43
CA ALA A 448 -12.61 22.97 13.35
C ALA A 448 -12.64 24.50 13.48
N ASN A 449 -12.63 25.02 14.71
CA ASN A 449 -12.79 26.45 14.99
C ASN A 449 -11.46 27.19 15.09
N HIS A 450 -10.42 26.57 15.64
CA HIS A 450 -9.20 27.26 16.06
C HIS A 450 -7.95 26.86 15.29
N ALA A 451 -7.95 25.72 14.59
CA ALA A 451 -6.73 25.23 13.96
C ALA A 451 -6.21 26.20 12.89
N LYS A 452 -4.95 26.63 13.07
CA LYS A 452 -4.28 27.52 12.13
C LYS A 452 -3.45 26.72 11.15
N ARG A 453 -3.39 27.19 9.91
CA ARG A 453 -2.55 26.58 8.90
C ARG A 453 -1.08 26.87 9.23
N VAL A 454 -0.26 25.82 9.30
CA VAL A 454 1.18 25.93 9.53
C VAL A 454 1.92 25.80 8.21
N SER A 455 2.86 26.70 7.97
CA SER A 455 3.80 26.61 6.85
C SER A 455 4.94 25.69 7.23
N TRP A 456 5.09 24.61 6.47
CA TRP A 456 6.24 23.72 6.61
C TRP A 456 7.38 24.20 5.72
N PRO A 457 8.64 24.04 6.14
CA PRO A 457 9.78 24.27 5.26
C PRO A 457 9.60 23.42 4.00
N GLN A 458 9.83 24.01 2.82
CA GLN A 458 9.91 23.22 1.61
C GLN A 458 11.06 22.23 1.79
N SER A 459 10.83 20.96 1.42
CA SER A 459 11.96 20.06 1.24
C SER A 459 12.81 20.65 0.13
N GLU A 460 13.97 21.21 0.47
CA GLU A 460 15.04 21.39 -0.50
C GLU A 460 15.42 19.98 -0.95
N THR A 461 14.88 19.59 -2.11
CA THR A 461 15.26 18.36 -2.80
C THR A 461 16.48 18.74 -3.66
N PRO A 462 17.62 18.06 -3.55
CA PRO A 462 18.46 17.77 -4.71
C PRO A 462 17.78 16.72 -5.59
#